data_AF-A0A7V4A8K7-F1
#
_entry.id   AF-A0A7V4A8K7-F1
#
_cell.length_a   1.000
_cell.length_b   1.000
_cell.length_c   1.000
_cell.angle_alpha   90.00
_cell.angle_beta   90.00
_cell.angle_gamma   90.00
#
_symmetry.space_group_name_H-M   'P 1'
#
loop_
_entity.id
_entity.type
_entity.pdbx_description
1 polymer ?
#
loop_
_entity_poly.entity_id
_entity_poly.type
_entity_poly.pdbx_seq_one_letter_code
_entity_poly.pdbx_strand_id
1 'polypeptide(L)'
;MTNDGLKTKQQKVAKLALECIERIKLLKEGKWKELDLNQNQTQEFLPETFDNFINYKNYEGAKKESFQSFLKWFFDEKKNKELRDILELAEGRDRKEKIENIKEYILNPDKPEVQEKVRKKELEEKLKIYYENFKSSFNYPNYIDEYSSHIKRLPSMIVSNGLIPTLLFYKSKGKDRGQIYQDVSEILEKLGFSPYVEWKENNTGKELLDFLLETDSQTLRLATTEILNIANWLKRVAEAELKEKEVMKEFHIISVGVSILTNAQRAKIINPNIKISDNDEWQRILENPNEIQKIVDFIKSNPKKNSAELNTFLRVVQDKEPKNIEVYLFGTNTYSNELCRVALEKFLKENGYTIYIPKEFSGYFWEAQNYDEKFAIDEFKKGISSLLDKLIYLANRKKKEGYKVYFNSTGGFKAHVIASALAGFLTNSEVYYMNEEFNDVVFLPNLFYLPKGREIELLNILKNKEPISEQEFKNLYNKYNDEFQRLSLYGLIEIEEDIHEKPYRIRITNKGHFILKTIESYGRL
;
A
#
# COMPACT_ATOMS: atom_id res chain seq x y z
N MET A 1 -29.99 -9.05 -29.30
CA MET A 1 -30.66 -9.79 -28.21
C MET A 1 -30.71 -8.85 -27.00
N THR A 2 -31.88 -8.29 -26.74
CA THR A 2 -32.15 -7.35 -25.64
C THR A 2 -32.03 -8.09 -24.31
N ASN A 3 -31.11 -7.63 -23.45
CA ASN A 3 -30.72 -8.32 -22.23
C ASN A 3 -31.72 -7.97 -21.10
N ASP A 4 -32.89 -8.60 -21.11
CA ASP A 4 -33.95 -8.46 -20.11
C ASP A 4 -33.63 -9.25 -18.81
N GLY A 5 -32.38 -9.18 -18.35
CA GLY A 5 -31.82 -10.05 -17.30
C GLY A 5 -31.87 -9.49 -15.87
N LEU A 6 -32.10 -8.17 -15.70
CA LEU A 6 -32.12 -7.52 -14.39
C LEU A 6 -33.56 -7.42 -13.87
N LYS A 7 -33.98 -8.43 -13.10
CA LYS A 7 -35.36 -8.59 -12.65
C LYS A 7 -35.73 -7.72 -11.45
N THR A 8 -34.77 -7.32 -10.62
CA THR A 8 -35.07 -6.53 -9.40
C THR A 8 -34.39 -5.16 -9.38
N LYS A 9 -35.02 -4.19 -8.70
CA LYS A 9 -34.44 -2.85 -8.46
C LYS A 9 -33.05 -2.94 -7.81
N GLN A 10 -32.85 -3.88 -6.88
CA GLN A 10 -31.55 -4.11 -6.25
C GLN A 10 -30.48 -4.58 -7.23
N GLN A 11 -30.81 -5.46 -8.18
CA GLN A 11 -29.87 -5.88 -9.23
C GLN A 11 -29.47 -4.71 -10.13
N LYS A 12 -30.41 -3.82 -10.45
CA LYS A 12 -30.13 -2.59 -11.19
C LYS A 12 -29.17 -1.68 -10.44
N VAL A 13 -29.41 -1.42 -9.15
CA VAL A 13 -28.50 -0.60 -8.32
C VAL A 13 -27.11 -1.23 -8.23
N ALA A 14 -27.03 -2.54 -8.01
CA ALA A 14 -25.77 -3.26 -7.92
C ALA A 14 -24.95 -3.16 -9.21
N LYS A 15 -25.60 -3.33 -10.38
CA LYS A 15 -24.95 -3.19 -11.68
C LYS A 15 -24.42 -1.76 -11.88
N LEU A 16 -25.25 -0.76 -11.64
CA LEU A 16 -24.84 0.64 -11.83
C LEU A 16 -23.70 1.03 -10.88
N ALA A 17 -23.74 0.54 -9.63
CA ALA A 17 -22.65 0.72 -8.68
C ALA A 17 -21.34 0.07 -9.17
N LEU A 18 -21.41 -1.12 -9.78
CA LEU A 18 -20.25 -1.77 -10.41
C LEU A 18 -19.69 -0.92 -11.56
N GLU A 19 -20.54 -0.39 -12.44
CA GLU A 19 -20.11 0.51 -13.53
C GLU A 19 -19.48 1.82 -13.01
N CYS A 20 -19.93 2.32 -11.85
CA CYS A 20 -19.26 3.42 -11.16
C CYS A 20 -17.85 3.04 -10.73
N ILE A 21 -17.67 1.89 -10.09
CA ILE A 21 -16.33 1.45 -9.67
C ILE A 21 -15.42 1.13 -10.87
N GLU A 22 -15.94 0.51 -11.92
CA GLU A 22 -15.19 0.21 -13.14
C GLU A 22 -14.67 1.49 -13.82
N ARG A 23 -15.45 2.57 -13.90
CA ARG A 23 -14.98 3.81 -14.52
C ARG A 23 -13.77 4.40 -13.79
N ILE A 24 -13.75 4.31 -12.46
CA ILE A 24 -12.64 4.83 -11.66
C ILE A 24 -11.37 4.00 -11.91
N LYS A 25 -11.51 2.68 -12.05
CA LYS A 25 -10.40 1.79 -12.42
C LYS A 25 -9.84 2.11 -13.82
N LEU A 26 -10.74 2.38 -14.77
CA LEU A 26 -10.41 2.62 -16.18
C LEU A 26 -9.85 4.03 -16.45
N LEU A 27 -10.16 5.01 -15.59
CA LEU A 27 -9.79 6.41 -15.80
C LEU A 27 -8.29 6.62 -16.02
N LYS A 28 -7.45 5.94 -15.22
CA LYS A 28 -5.97 6.01 -15.36
C LYS A 28 -5.46 5.51 -16.71
N GLU A 29 -6.26 4.69 -17.40
CA GLU A 29 -5.94 4.11 -18.71
C GLU A 29 -6.54 4.96 -19.86
N GLY A 30 -7.10 6.12 -19.53
CA GLY A 30 -7.78 6.98 -20.50
C GLY A 30 -9.14 6.47 -20.94
N LYS A 31 -9.70 5.47 -20.26
CA LYS A 31 -10.99 4.84 -20.60
C LYS A 31 -12.08 5.25 -19.63
N TRP A 32 -13.32 5.20 -20.10
CA TRP A 32 -14.50 5.57 -19.33
C TRP A 32 -15.65 4.59 -19.53
N LYS A 33 -16.36 4.33 -18.43
CA LYS A 33 -17.57 3.51 -18.38
C LYS A 33 -18.77 4.42 -18.17
N GLU A 34 -19.62 4.54 -19.18
CA GLU A 34 -20.93 5.21 -19.02
C GLU A 34 -21.92 4.26 -18.33
N LEU A 35 -22.83 4.81 -17.51
CA LEU A 35 -23.86 3.99 -16.89
C LEU A 35 -24.93 3.62 -17.91
N ASP A 36 -25.12 2.33 -18.11
CA ASP A 36 -26.18 1.82 -18.97
C ASP A 36 -26.70 0.46 -18.47
N LEU A 37 -27.96 0.44 -18.04
CA LEU A 37 -28.61 -0.80 -17.61
C LEU A 37 -28.71 -1.85 -18.73
N ASN A 38 -28.71 -1.43 -19.99
CA ASN A 38 -28.95 -2.28 -21.16
C ASN A 38 -27.69 -2.62 -21.95
N GLN A 39 -26.66 -1.78 -21.87
CA GLN A 39 -25.44 -1.94 -22.65
C GLN A 39 -24.20 -1.94 -21.77
N ASN A 40 -23.14 -2.63 -22.20
CA ASN A 40 -21.88 -2.67 -21.50
C ASN A 40 -20.80 -2.04 -22.37
N GLN A 41 -20.81 -0.70 -22.49
CA GLN A 41 -19.90 0.03 -23.38
C GLN A 41 -18.78 0.71 -22.59
N THR A 42 -17.58 0.69 -23.16
CA THR A 42 -16.41 1.40 -22.65
C THR A 42 -15.88 2.25 -23.80
N GLN A 43 -15.60 3.52 -23.52
CA GLN A 43 -15.15 4.49 -24.52
C GLN A 43 -13.91 5.24 -24.02
N GLU A 44 -13.31 6.04 -24.90
CA GLU A 44 -12.28 6.99 -24.50
C GLU A 44 -12.86 8.02 -23.52
N PHE A 45 -12.11 8.31 -22.46
CA PHE A 45 -12.51 9.31 -21.47
C PHE A 45 -12.49 10.72 -22.08
N LEU A 46 -11.47 11.07 -22.86
CA LEU A 46 -11.51 12.32 -23.62
C LEU A 46 -12.26 12.07 -24.93
N PRO A 47 -13.39 12.76 -25.19
CA PRO A 47 -14.15 12.56 -26.41
C PRO A 47 -13.32 12.91 -27.67
N GLU A 48 -13.83 12.52 -28.83
CA GLU A 48 -13.14 12.81 -30.11
C GLU A 48 -13.20 14.28 -30.49
N THR A 49 -14.23 15.01 -30.06
CA THR A 49 -14.45 16.40 -30.48
C THR A 49 -14.52 17.34 -29.29
N PHE A 50 -14.04 18.57 -29.48
CA PHE A 50 -14.19 19.64 -28.49
C PHE A 50 -15.67 19.93 -28.17
N ASP A 51 -16.55 19.80 -29.17
CA ASP A 51 -17.99 20.03 -29.04
C ASP A 51 -18.63 19.04 -28.04
N ASN A 52 -18.11 17.81 -27.94
CA ASN A 52 -18.51 16.87 -26.90
C ASN A 52 -17.79 17.13 -25.57
N PHE A 53 -16.53 17.55 -25.63
CA PHE A 53 -15.73 17.85 -24.44
C PHE A 53 -16.28 19.03 -23.63
N ILE A 54 -16.83 20.05 -24.28
CA ILE A 54 -17.36 21.24 -23.59
C ILE A 54 -18.46 20.89 -22.59
N ASN A 55 -19.18 19.79 -22.80
CA ASN A 55 -20.22 19.32 -21.90
C ASN A 55 -19.66 18.86 -20.55
N TYR A 56 -18.35 18.57 -20.45
CA TYR A 56 -17.70 18.15 -19.20
C TYR A 56 -17.79 19.21 -18.11
N LYS A 57 -18.02 20.48 -18.47
CA LYS A 57 -18.27 21.59 -17.53
C LYS A 57 -19.55 21.40 -16.68
N ASN A 58 -20.51 20.62 -17.19
CA ASN A 58 -21.81 20.38 -16.56
C ASN A 58 -21.82 19.14 -15.65
N TYR A 59 -20.70 18.43 -15.55
CA TYR A 59 -20.53 17.30 -14.65
C TYR A 59 -19.78 17.74 -13.39
N GLU A 60 -19.75 16.87 -12.38
CA GLU A 60 -18.79 16.95 -11.29
C GLU A 60 -17.67 15.89 -11.45
N GLY A 61 -16.67 15.97 -10.56
CA GLY A 61 -15.61 14.99 -10.48
C GLY A 61 -14.63 14.99 -11.65
N ALA A 62 -14.32 13.80 -12.19
CA ALA A 62 -13.23 13.62 -13.15
C ALA A 62 -13.45 14.43 -14.44
N LYS A 63 -14.68 14.44 -14.97
CA LYS A 63 -15.04 15.19 -16.19
C LYS A 63 -14.82 16.70 -15.98
N LYS A 64 -15.36 17.27 -14.90
CA LYS A 64 -15.20 18.69 -14.55
C LYS A 64 -13.75 19.08 -14.35
N GLU A 65 -12.99 18.27 -13.63
CA GLU A 65 -11.58 18.54 -13.35
C GLU A 65 -10.74 18.49 -14.62
N SER A 66 -11.06 17.61 -15.56
CA SER A 66 -10.40 17.55 -16.87
C SER A 66 -10.70 18.78 -17.70
N PHE A 67 -11.94 19.27 -17.68
CA PHE A 67 -12.31 20.54 -18.31
C PHE A 67 -11.59 21.74 -17.66
N GLN A 68 -11.52 21.80 -16.33
CA GLN A 68 -10.75 22.83 -15.62
C GLN A 68 -9.25 22.75 -15.93
N SER A 69 -8.70 21.54 -16.07
CA SER A 69 -7.31 21.31 -16.46
C SER A 69 -7.04 21.81 -17.87
N PHE A 70 -7.98 21.60 -18.80
CA PHE A 70 -7.92 22.18 -20.14
C PHE A 70 -7.90 23.71 -20.08
N LEU A 71 -8.83 24.36 -19.35
CA LEU A 71 -8.83 25.82 -19.23
C LEU A 71 -7.50 26.35 -18.68
N LYS A 72 -6.98 25.71 -17.63
CA LYS A 72 -5.69 26.07 -17.04
C LYS A 72 -4.54 25.91 -18.05
N TRP A 73 -4.55 24.84 -18.83
CA TRP A 73 -3.56 24.59 -19.87
C TRP A 73 -3.66 25.58 -21.03
N PHE A 74 -4.89 25.88 -21.48
CA PHE A 74 -5.20 26.74 -22.61
C PHE A 74 -4.77 28.18 -22.38
N PHE A 75 -4.94 28.69 -21.15
CA PHE A 75 -4.56 30.06 -20.77
C PHE A 75 -3.14 30.19 -20.20
N ASP A 76 -2.32 29.13 -20.25
CA ASP A 76 -0.91 29.16 -19.82
C ASP A 76 0.00 29.49 -21.02
N GLU A 77 0.60 30.69 -21.04
CA GLU A 77 1.50 31.14 -22.13
C GLU A 77 2.71 30.21 -22.35
N LYS A 78 3.16 29.48 -21.32
CA LYS A 78 4.27 28.54 -21.48
C LYS A 78 3.85 27.29 -22.27
N LYS A 79 2.56 26.95 -22.23
CA LYS A 79 1.99 25.76 -22.85
C LYS A 79 1.30 26.08 -24.18
N ASN A 80 0.61 27.22 -24.24
CA ASN A 80 -0.06 27.72 -25.43
C ASN A 80 0.72 28.92 -26.02
N LYS A 81 1.56 28.64 -27.01
CA LYS A 81 2.43 29.65 -27.64
C LYS A 81 1.68 30.68 -28.48
N GLU A 82 0.50 30.36 -29.00
CA GLU A 82 -0.36 31.30 -29.78
C GLU A 82 -1.42 31.95 -28.90
N LEU A 83 -1.34 31.84 -27.56
CA LEU A 83 -2.31 32.48 -26.67
C LEU A 83 -2.43 33.98 -26.95
N ARG A 84 -1.35 34.64 -27.34
CA ARG A 84 -1.37 36.06 -27.74
C ARG A 84 -2.29 36.31 -28.94
N ASP A 85 -2.19 35.49 -29.98
CA ASP A 85 -3.01 35.63 -31.19
C ASP A 85 -4.48 35.28 -30.90
N ILE A 86 -4.71 34.27 -30.05
CA ILE A 86 -6.05 33.89 -29.59
C ILE A 86 -6.70 35.04 -28.82
N LEU A 87 -5.95 35.77 -28.00
CA LEU A 87 -6.47 36.91 -27.24
C LEU A 87 -6.89 38.08 -28.14
N GLU A 88 -6.34 38.20 -29.35
CA GLU A 88 -6.80 39.18 -30.33
C GLU A 88 -8.17 38.84 -30.95
N LEU A 89 -8.68 37.62 -30.70
CA LEU A 89 -10.03 37.23 -31.09
C LEU A 89 -11.11 37.73 -30.12
N ALA A 90 -10.74 38.35 -29.00
CA ALA A 90 -11.68 38.87 -28.02
C ALA A 90 -11.56 40.38 -27.85
N GLU A 91 -12.71 41.02 -27.64
CA GLU A 91 -12.77 42.41 -27.21
C GLU A 91 -12.22 42.55 -25.78
N GLY A 92 -11.67 43.72 -25.46
CA GLY A 92 -11.14 44.03 -24.14
C GLY A 92 -10.01 45.02 -24.18
N ARG A 93 -9.93 45.88 -23.16
CA ARG A 93 -8.92 46.96 -23.05
C ARG A 93 -7.56 46.43 -22.63
N ASP A 94 -7.56 45.32 -21.90
CA ASP A 94 -6.35 44.68 -21.43
C ASP A 94 -6.42 43.15 -21.59
N ARG A 95 -5.28 42.51 -21.37
CA ARG A 95 -5.14 41.06 -21.47
C ARG A 95 -6.08 40.29 -20.53
N LYS A 96 -6.33 40.81 -19.33
CA LYS A 96 -7.16 40.14 -18.33
C LYS A 96 -8.61 40.13 -18.77
N GLU A 97 -9.10 41.24 -19.29
CA GLU A 97 -10.45 41.38 -19.86
C GLU A 97 -10.64 40.44 -21.07
N LYS A 98 -9.65 40.37 -21.96
CA LYS A 98 -9.66 39.44 -23.10
C LYS A 98 -9.72 37.97 -22.66
N ILE A 99 -8.91 37.58 -21.67
CA ILE A 99 -8.95 36.22 -21.10
C ILE A 99 -10.34 35.91 -20.54
N GLU A 100 -10.91 36.84 -19.78
CA GLU A 100 -12.21 36.64 -19.14
C GLU A 100 -13.32 36.51 -20.18
N ASN A 101 -13.32 37.34 -21.24
CA ASN A 101 -14.31 37.25 -22.32
C ASN A 101 -14.23 35.91 -23.08
N ILE A 102 -13.03 35.41 -23.39
CA ILE A 102 -12.87 34.08 -24.01
C ILE A 102 -13.32 32.97 -23.06
N LYS A 103 -12.96 33.07 -21.78
CA LYS A 103 -13.36 32.08 -20.77
C LYS A 103 -14.87 32.07 -20.57
N GLU A 104 -15.51 33.24 -20.54
CA GLU A 104 -16.96 33.40 -20.47
C GLU A 104 -17.62 32.76 -21.70
N TYR A 105 -17.06 32.94 -22.89
CA TYR A 105 -17.51 32.29 -24.12
C TYR A 105 -17.45 30.77 -24.04
N ILE A 106 -16.31 30.21 -23.61
CA ILE A 106 -16.15 28.75 -23.45
C ILE A 106 -17.16 28.20 -22.41
N LEU A 107 -17.44 28.96 -21.34
CA LEU A 107 -18.38 28.55 -20.31
C LEU A 107 -19.85 28.71 -20.73
N ASN A 108 -20.17 29.70 -21.56
CA ASN A 108 -21.55 30.05 -21.94
C ASN A 108 -21.65 30.40 -23.44
N PRO A 109 -21.36 29.44 -24.34
CA PRO A 109 -21.28 29.72 -25.78
C PRO A 109 -22.62 30.15 -26.38
N ASP A 110 -23.75 29.81 -25.75
CA ASP A 110 -25.10 30.06 -26.27
C ASP A 110 -25.63 31.47 -25.97
N LYS A 111 -24.95 32.25 -25.10
CA LYS A 111 -25.39 33.58 -24.69
C LYS A 111 -25.05 34.64 -25.75
N PRO A 112 -26.02 35.35 -26.35
CA PRO A 112 -25.76 36.35 -27.39
C PRO A 112 -24.74 37.42 -26.97
N GLU A 113 -24.89 37.94 -25.74
CA GLU A 113 -24.01 38.98 -25.18
C GLU A 113 -22.56 38.53 -24.98
N VAL A 114 -22.31 37.21 -24.97
CA VAL A 114 -20.96 36.63 -24.88
C VAL A 114 -20.40 36.36 -26.27
N GLN A 115 -21.25 35.95 -27.22
CA GLN A 115 -20.85 35.72 -28.62
C GLN A 115 -20.37 37.01 -29.29
N GLU A 116 -20.99 38.15 -28.99
CA GLU A 116 -20.62 39.46 -29.57
C GLU A 116 -19.21 39.92 -29.17
N LYS A 117 -18.70 39.46 -28.02
CA LYS A 117 -17.39 39.86 -27.49
C LYS A 117 -16.20 39.12 -28.12
N VAL A 118 -16.46 38.15 -29.00
CA VAL A 118 -15.42 37.30 -29.61
C VAL A 118 -15.63 37.08 -31.10
N ARG A 119 -14.55 36.87 -31.83
CA ARG A 119 -14.59 36.35 -33.21
C ARG A 119 -14.92 34.86 -33.19
N LYS A 120 -16.20 34.56 -32.98
CA LYS A 120 -16.75 33.22 -32.76
C LYS A 120 -16.13 32.13 -33.63
N LYS A 121 -16.22 32.28 -34.96
CA LYS A 121 -15.80 31.24 -35.92
C LYS A 121 -14.31 30.93 -35.80
N GLU A 122 -13.46 31.96 -35.76
CA GLU A 122 -12.01 31.83 -35.62
C GLU A 122 -11.64 31.19 -34.26
N LEU A 123 -12.34 31.59 -33.19
CA LEU A 123 -12.10 31.06 -31.85
C LEU A 123 -12.49 29.57 -31.75
N GLU A 124 -13.62 29.17 -32.32
CA GLU A 124 -14.06 27.76 -32.36
C GLU A 124 -13.07 26.87 -33.13
N GLU A 125 -12.56 27.34 -34.27
CA GLU A 125 -11.52 26.64 -35.04
C GLU A 125 -10.24 26.47 -34.21
N LYS A 126 -9.80 27.51 -33.51
CA LYS A 126 -8.66 27.42 -32.59
C LYS A 126 -8.93 26.45 -31.44
N LEU A 127 -10.07 26.52 -30.77
CA LEU A 127 -10.42 25.62 -29.67
C LEU A 127 -10.34 24.14 -30.08
N LYS A 128 -10.80 23.80 -31.29
CA LYS A 128 -10.70 22.43 -31.84
C LYS A 128 -9.24 21.98 -31.99
N ILE A 129 -8.38 22.80 -32.58
CA ILE A 129 -6.95 22.49 -32.74
C ILE A 129 -6.26 22.31 -31.39
N TYR A 130 -6.54 23.21 -30.44
CA TYR A 130 -5.91 23.19 -29.13
C TYR A 130 -6.39 22.06 -28.23
N TYR A 131 -7.62 21.61 -28.41
CA TYR A 131 -8.14 20.44 -27.76
C TYR A 131 -7.35 19.17 -28.14
N GLU A 132 -7.05 18.98 -29.43
CA GLU A 132 -6.24 17.84 -29.89
C GLU A 132 -4.83 17.85 -29.26
N ASN A 133 -4.20 19.03 -29.21
CA ASN A 133 -2.91 19.20 -28.54
C ASN A 133 -3.00 18.87 -27.03
N PHE A 134 -4.05 19.32 -26.35
CA PHE A 134 -4.29 19.00 -24.95
C PHE A 134 -4.47 17.49 -24.74
N LYS A 135 -5.29 16.83 -25.56
CA LYS A 135 -5.57 15.39 -25.48
C LYS A 135 -4.29 14.56 -25.53
N SER A 136 -3.35 14.92 -26.42
CA SER A 136 -2.06 14.23 -26.54
C SER A 136 -1.14 14.34 -25.31
N SER A 137 -1.35 15.35 -24.47
CA SER A 137 -0.50 15.66 -23.30
C SER A 137 -1.24 15.54 -21.96
N PHE A 138 -2.49 15.09 -21.98
CA PHE A 138 -3.32 15.00 -20.78
C PHE A 138 -2.89 13.83 -19.89
N ASN A 139 -2.62 14.13 -18.62
CA ASN A 139 -2.36 13.09 -17.63
C ASN A 139 -3.66 12.71 -16.93
N TYR A 140 -4.08 11.45 -17.09
CA TYR A 140 -5.31 10.97 -16.50
C TYR A 140 -5.18 10.84 -14.98
N PRO A 141 -6.16 11.36 -14.22
CA PRO A 141 -6.12 11.26 -12.76
C PRO A 141 -6.32 9.82 -12.28
N ASN A 142 -5.67 9.48 -11.18
CA ASN A 142 -5.89 8.24 -10.45
C ASN A 142 -6.58 8.55 -9.11
N TYR A 143 -7.85 8.17 -8.99
CA TYR A 143 -8.67 8.41 -7.80
C TYR A 143 -9.03 7.15 -7.05
N ILE A 144 -8.45 6.00 -7.39
CA ILE A 144 -8.88 4.71 -6.85
C ILE A 144 -8.87 4.70 -5.32
N ASP A 145 -7.79 5.19 -4.70
CA ASP A 145 -7.60 5.14 -3.25
C ASP A 145 -8.50 6.15 -2.52
N GLU A 146 -8.51 7.41 -2.96
CA GLU A 146 -9.33 8.48 -2.37
C GLU A 146 -10.82 8.18 -2.54
N TYR A 147 -11.24 7.79 -3.75
CA TYR A 147 -12.63 7.42 -4.04
C TYR A 147 -13.06 6.26 -3.15
N SER A 148 -12.26 5.19 -3.04
CA SER A 148 -12.55 4.03 -2.18
C SER A 148 -12.73 4.43 -0.71
N SER A 149 -11.82 5.25 -0.18
CA SER A 149 -11.87 5.75 1.20
C SER A 149 -13.14 6.56 1.49
N HIS A 150 -13.54 7.42 0.54
CA HIS A 150 -14.69 8.29 0.71
C HIS A 150 -16.03 7.58 0.45
N ILE A 151 -16.14 6.77 -0.61
CA ILE A 151 -17.39 6.08 -0.95
C ILE A 151 -17.82 5.09 0.15
N LYS A 152 -16.86 4.45 0.83
CA LYS A 152 -17.13 3.56 1.97
C LYS A 152 -17.73 4.28 3.18
N ARG A 153 -17.48 5.58 3.32
CA ARG A 153 -18.01 6.43 4.41
C ARG A 153 -19.32 7.12 4.05
N LEU A 154 -19.70 7.14 2.77
CA LEU A 154 -20.90 7.82 2.29
C LEU A 154 -22.18 7.40 3.06
N PRO A 155 -22.49 6.10 3.27
CA PRO A 155 -23.70 5.71 4.01
C PRO A 155 -23.70 6.24 5.45
N SER A 156 -22.58 6.09 6.16
CA SER A 156 -22.48 6.57 7.54
C SER A 156 -22.61 8.09 7.64
N MET A 157 -22.06 8.84 6.67
CA MET A 157 -22.18 10.30 6.64
C MET A 157 -23.62 10.75 6.40
N ILE A 158 -24.35 10.07 5.51
CA ILE A 158 -25.78 10.36 5.29
C ILE A 158 -26.58 10.13 6.59
N VAL A 159 -26.30 9.04 7.32
CA VAL A 159 -26.99 8.73 8.58
C VAL A 159 -26.64 9.73 9.68
N SER A 160 -25.37 10.12 9.82
CA SER A 160 -24.93 10.98 10.92
C SER A 160 -25.20 12.47 10.68
N ASN A 161 -25.04 12.94 9.43
CA ASN A 161 -25.06 14.36 9.09
C ASN A 161 -26.29 14.76 8.27
N GLY A 162 -27.07 13.78 7.79
CA GLY A 162 -28.16 14.00 6.84
C GLY A 162 -27.69 14.01 5.38
N LEU A 163 -28.65 13.82 4.47
CA LEU A 163 -28.42 13.71 3.03
C LEU A 163 -27.84 15.00 2.42
N ILE A 164 -28.52 16.13 2.60
CA ILE A 164 -28.17 17.41 1.95
C ILE A 164 -26.76 17.89 2.37
N PRO A 165 -26.41 17.97 3.67
CA PRO A 165 -25.07 18.41 4.07
C PRO A 165 -23.98 17.48 3.56
N THR A 166 -24.26 16.17 3.49
CA THR A 166 -23.32 15.19 2.95
C THR A 166 -23.09 15.43 1.47
N LEU A 167 -24.13 15.46 0.63
CA LEU A 167 -23.93 15.67 -0.82
C LEU A 167 -23.30 17.03 -1.14
N LEU A 168 -23.64 18.07 -0.38
CA LEU A 168 -22.99 19.39 -0.49
C LEU A 168 -21.50 19.32 -0.19
N PHE A 169 -21.10 18.60 0.87
CA PHE A 169 -19.68 18.39 1.19
C PHE A 169 -18.96 17.70 0.03
N TYR A 170 -19.52 16.62 -0.51
CA TYR A 170 -18.90 15.87 -1.61
C TYR A 170 -18.75 16.72 -2.87
N LYS A 171 -19.81 17.45 -3.27
CA LYS A 171 -19.75 18.39 -4.40
C LYS A 171 -18.70 19.48 -4.18
N SER A 172 -18.67 20.12 -3.02
CA SER A 172 -17.77 21.24 -2.72
C SER A 172 -16.28 20.90 -2.78
N LYS A 173 -15.93 19.63 -2.54
CA LYS A 173 -14.53 19.17 -2.56
C LYS A 173 -14.03 18.83 -3.96
N GLY A 174 -14.93 18.61 -4.93
CA GLY A 174 -14.57 18.23 -6.30
C GLY A 174 -13.80 16.90 -6.37
N LYS A 175 -13.13 16.65 -7.50
CA LYS A 175 -12.26 15.48 -7.72
C LYS A 175 -12.96 14.14 -7.45
N ASP A 176 -12.32 13.23 -6.72
CA ASP A 176 -12.88 11.95 -6.27
C ASP A 176 -14.22 12.12 -5.53
N ARG A 177 -14.35 13.12 -4.66
CA ARG A 177 -15.59 13.36 -3.90
C ARG A 177 -16.69 13.95 -4.76
N GLY A 178 -16.33 14.84 -5.69
CA GLY A 178 -17.24 15.34 -6.72
C GLY A 178 -17.72 14.21 -7.62
N GLN A 179 -16.86 13.23 -7.92
CA GLN A 179 -17.23 12.05 -8.71
C GLN A 179 -18.24 11.17 -7.96
N ILE A 180 -18.09 11.00 -6.64
CA ILE A 180 -19.08 10.28 -5.83
C ILE A 180 -20.45 10.99 -5.87
N TYR A 181 -20.49 12.32 -5.77
CA TYR A 181 -21.73 13.08 -5.94
C TYR A 181 -22.34 12.85 -7.33
N GLN A 182 -21.52 12.92 -8.38
CA GLN A 182 -21.93 12.68 -9.76
C GLN A 182 -22.51 11.27 -9.94
N ASP A 183 -21.83 10.25 -9.41
CA ASP A 183 -22.24 8.86 -9.50
C ASP A 183 -23.58 8.62 -8.79
N VAL A 184 -23.80 9.21 -7.61
CA VAL A 184 -25.09 9.13 -6.92
C VAL A 184 -26.21 9.75 -7.76
N SER A 185 -25.97 10.92 -8.35
CA SER A 185 -26.94 11.60 -9.22
C SER A 185 -27.27 10.76 -10.45
N GLU A 186 -26.24 10.26 -11.16
CA GLU A 186 -26.40 9.45 -12.36
C GLU A 186 -27.12 8.14 -12.07
N ILE A 187 -26.81 7.46 -10.96
CA ILE A 187 -27.53 6.23 -10.58
C ILE A 187 -29.00 6.55 -10.30
N LEU A 188 -29.30 7.62 -9.56
CA LEU A 188 -30.67 7.99 -9.22
C LEU A 188 -31.51 8.25 -10.49
N GLU A 189 -30.91 8.90 -11.49
CA GLU A 189 -31.53 9.13 -12.81
C GLU A 189 -31.73 7.83 -13.59
N LYS A 190 -30.70 6.97 -13.67
CA LYS A 190 -30.76 5.70 -14.41
C LYS A 190 -31.71 4.69 -13.79
N LEU A 191 -31.98 4.81 -12.49
CA LEU A 191 -33.02 4.03 -11.82
C LEU A 191 -34.43 4.55 -12.09
N GLY A 192 -34.57 5.74 -12.69
CA GLY A 192 -35.86 6.35 -12.97
C GLY A 192 -36.61 6.76 -11.71
N PHE A 193 -35.92 7.35 -10.72
CA PHE A 193 -36.58 7.85 -9.51
C PHE A 193 -37.51 9.02 -9.84
N SER A 194 -38.81 8.72 -10.02
CA SER A 194 -39.81 9.64 -10.59
C SER A 194 -39.78 11.06 -10.02
N PRO A 195 -39.74 11.28 -8.68
CA PRO A 195 -39.74 12.64 -8.15
C PRO A 195 -38.57 13.50 -8.64
N TYR A 196 -37.40 12.89 -8.85
CA TYR A 196 -36.23 13.60 -9.33
C TYR A 196 -36.26 13.78 -10.86
N VAL A 197 -36.62 12.73 -11.60
CA VAL A 197 -36.64 12.76 -13.07
C VAL A 197 -37.67 13.78 -13.58
N GLU A 198 -38.89 13.73 -13.06
CA GLU A 198 -39.97 14.65 -13.44
C GLU A 198 -39.65 16.10 -13.06
N TRP A 199 -39.01 16.32 -11.91
CA TRP A 199 -38.56 17.65 -11.51
C TRP A 199 -37.45 18.17 -12.43
N LYS A 200 -36.49 17.32 -12.82
CA LYS A 200 -35.35 17.71 -13.66
C LYS A 200 -35.78 18.08 -15.08
N GLU A 201 -36.77 17.39 -15.66
CA GLU A 201 -37.33 17.71 -16.98
C GLU A 201 -37.89 19.13 -17.06
N ASN A 202 -38.42 19.66 -15.94
CA ASN A 202 -38.98 21.01 -15.85
C ASN A 202 -37.95 22.06 -15.37
N ASN A 203 -36.74 21.65 -15.00
CA ASN A 203 -35.72 22.51 -14.39
C ASN A 203 -34.36 22.34 -15.10
N THR A 204 -34.33 22.60 -16.41
CA THR A 204 -33.11 22.51 -17.22
C THR A 204 -31.95 23.28 -16.59
N GLY A 205 -30.81 22.60 -16.42
CA GLY A 205 -29.59 23.19 -15.86
C GLY A 205 -29.49 23.14 -14.33
N LYS A 206 -30.54 22.71 -13.62
CA LYS A 206 -30.45 22.44 -12.18
C LYS A 206 -30.03 21.00 -11.88
N GLU A 207 -29.47 20.77 -10.70
CA GLU A 207 -28.88 19.50 -10.29
C GLU A 207 -29.62 18.82 -9.11
N LEU A 208 -29.11 17.67 -8.67
CA LEU A 208 -29.66 16.90 -7.55
C LEU A 208 -29.76 17.72 -6.25
N LEU A 209 -28.77 18.55 -5.92
CA LEU A 209 -28.83 19.36 -4.69
C LEU A 209 -29.99 20.37 -4.72
N ASP A 210 -30.25 20.97 -5.88
CA ASP A 210 -31.35 21.93 -6.03
C ASP A 210 -32.70 21.23 -5.82
N PHE A 211 -32.88 20.04 -6.41
CA PHE A 211 -34.05 19.19 -6.17
C PHE A 211 -34.27 18.92 -4.67
N LEU A 212 -33.20 18.51 -3.97
CA LEU A 212 -33.30 18.17 -2.55
C LEU A 212 -33.61 19.37 -1.65
N LEU A 213 -33.23 20.58 -2.06
CA LEU A 213 -33.51 21.82 -1.32
C LEU A 213 -34.92 22.36 -1.58
N GLU A 214 -35.47 22.14 -2.78
CA GLU A 214 -36.78 22.65 -3.19
C GLU A 214 -37.94 21.69 -2.87
N THR A 215 -37.64 20.41 -2.62
CA THR A 215 -38.66 19.38 -2.42
C THR A 215 -39.27 19.39 -1.01
N ASP A 216 -40.46 18.80 -0.85
CA ASP A 216 -41.15 18.70 0.43
C ASP A 216 -40.55 17.60 1.34
N SER A 217 -40.92 17.61 2.63
CA SER A 217 -40.36 16.69 3.61
C SER A 217 -40.64 15.21 3.33
N GLN A 218 -41.75 14.85 2.68
CA GLN A 218 -42.08 13.47 2.34
C GLN A 218 -41.17 13.00 1.21
N THR A 219 -41.05 13.80 0.15
CA THR A 219 -40.19 13.51 -0.99
C THR A 219 -38.71 13.46 -0.59
N LEU A 220 -38.26 14.35 0.30
CA LEU A 220 -36.90 14.33 0.84
C LEU A 220 -36.58 13.03 1.61
N ARG A 221 -37.55 12.50 2.38
CA ARG A 221 -37.39 11.19 3.07
C ARG A 221 -37.30 10.03 2.08
N LEU A 222 -38.09 10.06 1.01
CA LEU A 222 -38.01 9.06 -0.07
C LEU A 222 -36.66 9.11 -0.77
N ALA A 223 -36.19 10.30 -1.16
CA ALA A 223 -34.89 10.51 -1.77
C ALA A 223 -33.75 10.06 -0.85
N THR A 224 -33.83 10.35 0.45
CA THR A 224 -32.85 9.89 1.46
C THR A 224 -32.79 8.37 1.53
N THR A 225 -33.95 7.70 1.52
CA THR A 225 -34.02 6.22 1.55
C THR A 225 -33.40 5.63 0.29
N GLU A 226 -33.72 6.19 -0.88
CA GLU A 226 -33.20 5.72 -2.16
C GLU A 226 -31.69 5.92 -2.28
N ILE A 227 -31.20 7.12 -1.96
CA ILE A 227 -29.78 7.45 -2.03
C ILE A 227 -28.99 6.68 -0.97
N LEU A 228 -29.55 6.41 0.21
CA LEU A 228 -28.89 5.55 1.20
C LEU A 228 -28.77 4.11 0.69
N ASN A 229 -29.76 3.58 -0.02
CA ASN A 229 -29.67 2.28 -0.69
C ASN A 229 -28.57 2.28 -1.78
N ILE A 230 -28.51 3.32 -2.61
CA ILE A 230 -27.44 3.51 -3.60
C ILE A 230 -26.06 3.55 -2.92
N ALA A 231 -25.91 4.36 -1.88
CA ALA A 231 -24.66 4.51 -1.13
C ALA A 231 -24.21 3.19 -0.51
N ASN A 232 -25.13 2.38 0.02
CA ASN A 232 -24.80 1.06 0.57
C ASN A 232 -24.31 0.10 -0.52
N TRP A 233 -24.90 0.12 -1.72
CA TRP A 233 -24.41 -0.68 -2.84
C TRP A 233 -23.06 -0.21 -3.34
N LEU A 234 -22.87 1.10 -3.52
CA LEU A 234 -21.57 1.68 -3.89
C LEU A 234 -20.48 1.30 -2.89
N LYS A 235 -20.77 1.36 -1.58
CA LYS A 235 -19.87 0.88 -0.53
C LYS A 235 -19.53 -0.59 -0.70
N ARG A 236 -20.54 -1.48 -0.79
CA ARG A 236 -20.34 -2.93 -0.89
C ARG A 236 -19.53 -3.33 -2.12
N VAL A 237 -19.82 -2.71 -3.26
CA VAL A 237 -19.07 -2.95 -4.49
C VAL A 237 -17.66 -2.41 -4.36
N ALA A 238 -17.46 -1.20 -3.82
CA ALA A 238 -16.12 -0.68 -3.57
C ALA A 238 -15.31 -1.59 -2.64
N GLU A 239 -15.88 -2.13 -1.57
CA GLU A 239 -15.22 -3.09 -0.68
C GLU A 239 -14.81 -4.39 -1.40
N ALA A 240 -15.64 -4.88 -2.33
CA ALA A 240 -15.37 -6.10 -3.09
C ALA A 240 -14.35 -5.88 -4.23
N GLU A 241 -14.51 -4.79 -4.96
CA GLU A 241 -13.84 -4.53 -6.23
C GLU A 241 -12.60 -3.65 -6.09
N LEU A 242 -12.66 -2.67 -5.19
CA LEU A 242 -11.53 -1.84 -4.78
C LEU A 242 -11.03 -2.45 -3.49
N LYS A 243 -10.38 -3.63 -3.63
CA LYS A 243 -9.63 -4.24 -2.53
C LYS A 243 -8.90 -3.10 -1.84
N GLU A 244 -9.23 -2.89 -0.57
CA GLU A 244 -8.37 -2.13 0.29
C GLU A 244 -6.97 -2.70 0.02
N LYS A 245 -6.00 -1.83 -0.30
CA LYS A 245 -4.74 -2.03 0.40
C LYS A 245 -5.19 -2.04 1.86
N GLU A 246 -5.42 -3.24 2.42
CA GLU A 246 -5.24 -3.42 3.84
C GLU A 246 -3.96 -2.63 4.08
N VAL A 247 -4.04 -1.58 4.89
CA VAL A 247 -2.85 -0.92 5.38
C VAL A 247 -2.23 -2.00 6.26
N MET A 248 -1.54 -2.92 5.61
CA MET A 248 -1.05 -4.15 6.18
C MET A 248 -0.01 -3.66 7.14
N LYS A 249 -0.33 -3.74 8.43
CA LYS A 249 0.57 -3.24 9.45
C LYS A 249 1.90 -3.95 9.26
N GLU A 250 2.97 -3.19 9.25
CA GLU A 250 4.30 -3.74 9.01
C GLU A 250 4.98 -3.99 10.33
N PHE A 251 5.65 -5.13 10.44
CA PHE A 251 6.44 -5.48 11.61
C PHE A 251 7.89 -5.71 11.17
N HIS A 252 8.77 -4.78 11.54
CA HIS A 252 10.18 -4.82 11.19
C HIS A 252 11.02 -5.36 12.34
N ILE A 253 11.68 -6.49 12.13
CA ILE A 253 12.63 -7.07 13.07
C ILE A 253 14.04 -6.65 12.65
N ILE A 254 14.71 -5.88 13.51
CA ILE A 254 15.97 -5.23 13.19
C ILE A 254 17.05 -5.66 14.19
N SER A 255 18.15 -6.21 13.67
CA SER A 255 19.33 -6.47 14.48
C SER A 255 20.11 -5.17 14.71
N VAL A 256 20.41 -4.89 15.98
CA VAL A 256 21.13 -3.71 16.43
C VAL A 256 22.61 -4.04 16.54
N GLY A 257 23.44 -3.31 15.80
CA GLY A 257 24.89 -3.34 15.93
C GLY A 257 25.44 -2.16 16.75
N VAL A 258 26.73 -1.89 16.57
CA VAL A 258 27.43 -0.77 17.23
C VAL A 258 27.76 0.37 16.26
N SER A 259 27.10 0.40 15.10
CA SER A 259 27.39 1.35 14.01
C SER A 259 27.25 2.81 14.45
N ILE A 260 26.24 3.09 15.29
CA ILE A 260 26.00 4.41 15.88
C ILE A 260 27.21 4.86 16.69
N LEU A 261 27.74 4.00 17.57
CA LEU A 261 28.89 4.34 18.41
C LEU A 261 30.13 4.55 17.55
N THR A 262 30.40 3.65 16.58
CA THR A 262 31.54 3.79 15.68
C THR A 262 31.48 5.10 14.89
N ASN A 263 30.30 5.48 14.39
CA ASN A 263 30.10 6.72 13.66
C ASN A 263 30.20 7.96 14.57
N ALA A 264 29.65 7.88 15.79
CA ALA A 264 29.74 8.95 16.78
C ALA A 264 31.19 9.20 17.23
N GLN A 265 31.98 8.13 17.41
CA GLN A 265 33.42 8.21 17.69
C GLN A 265 34.20 8.86 16.54
N ARG A 266 33.93 8.46 15.29
CA ARG A 266 34.52 9.10 14.09
C ARG A 266 34.18 10.59 14.00
N ALA A 267 32.95 10.95 14.36
CA ALA A 267 32.48 12.33 14.41
C ALA A 267 32.92 13.09 15.68
N LYS A 268 33.68 12.47 16.58
CA LYS A 268 34.16 13.03 17.85
C LYS A 268 33.04 13.51 18.79
N ILE A 269 31.84 12.94 18.66
CA ILE A 269 30.72 13.15 19.59
C ILE A 269 30.95 12.40 20.90
N ILE A 270 31.55 11.22 20.80
CA ILE A 270 32.01 10.39 21.92
C ILE A 270 33.54 10.25 21.82
N ASN A 271 34.21 9.99 22.94
CA ASN A 271 35.64 9.74 22.98
C ASN A 271 36.03 8.63 21.97
N PRO A 272 36.89 8.93 20.97
CA PRO A 272 37.26 7.99 19.92
C PRO A 272 38.12 6.82 20.41
N ASN A 273 38.68 6.90 21.62
CA ASN A 273 39.60 5.88 22.16
C ASN A 273 38.89 4.77 22.95
N ILE A 274 37.59 4.89 23.22
CA ILE A 274 36.83 3.85 23.94
C ILE A 274 36.72 2.61 23.03
N LYS A 275 37.18 1.46 23.51
CA LYS A 275 37.02 0.20 22.77
C LYS A 275 35.59 -0.28 22.89
N ILE A 276 35.04 -0.89 21.84
CA ILE A 276 33.66 -1.45 21.89
C ILE A 276 33.50 -2.52 22.99
N SER A 277 34.60 -3.22 23.33
CA SER A 277 34.65 -4.22 24.40
C SER A 277 34.77 -3.63 25.82
N ASP A 278 34.90 -2.31 25.96
CA ASP A 278 35.10 -1.62 27.24
C ASP A 278 33.77 -1.38 27.96
N ASN A 279 33.31 -2.39 28.70
CA ASN A 279 31.98 -2.38 29.32
C ASN A 279 31.78 -1.25 30.33
N ASP A 280 32.81 -0.90 31.11
CA ASP A 280 32.70 0.09 32.18
C ASP A 280 32.44 1.49 31.63
N GLU A 281 33.15 1.89 30.58
CA GLU A 281 32.92 3.19 29.93
C GLU A 281 31.55 3.25 29.25
N TRP A 282 31.11 2.18 28.59
CA TRP A 282 29.78 2.15 27.97
C TRP A 282 28.66 2.17 29.01
N GLN A 283 28.83 1.49 30.14
CA GLN A 283 27.90 1.55 31.27
C GLN A 283 27.79 2.99 31.80
N ARG A 284 28.92 3.66 32.05
CA ARG A 284 28.95 5.05 32.53
C ARG A 284 28.22 6.01 31.59
N ILE A 285 28.34 5.80 30.27
CA ILE A 285 27.64 6.60 29.25
C ILE A 285 26.13 6.28 29.27
N LEU A 286 25.75 5.00 29.36
CA LEU A 286 24.36 4.55 29.40
C LEU A 286 23.61 5.08 30.65
N GLU A 287 24.30 5.21 31.79
CA GLU A 287 23.71 5.74 33.02
C GLU A 287 23.56 7.27 33.01
N ASN A 288 24.10 7.97 32.00
CA ASN A 288 24.04 9.42 31.88
C ASN A 288 23.03 9.88 30.81
N PRO A 289 21.87 10.44 31.19
CA PRO A 289 20.84 10.88 30.25
C PRO A 289 21.32 11.94 29.24
N ASN A 290 22.25 12.82 29.63
CA ASN A 290 22.77 13.87 28.76
C ASN A 290 23.67 13.27 27.67
N GLU A 291 24.47 12.27 28.00
CA GLU A 291 25.30 11.58 27.01
C GLU A 291 24.45 10.77 26.04
N ILE A 292 23.41 10.08 26.52
CA ILE A 292 22.42 9.43 25.64
C ILE A 292 21.79 10.46 24.71
N GLN A 293 21.40 11.63 25.22
CA GLN A 293 20.76 12.67 24.41
C GLN A 293 21.69 13.18 23.30
N LYS A 294 22.99 13.37 23.58
CA LYS A 294 23.98 13.73 22.56
C LYS A 294 24.03 12.70 21.41
N ILE A 295 23.91 11.41 21.73
CA ILE A 295 23.88 10.33 20.73
C ILE A 295 22.59 10.39 19.92
N VAL A 296 21.44 10.62 20.56
CA VAL A 296 20.15 10.79 19.88
C VAL A 296 20.18 12.00 18.95
N ASP A 297 20.71 13.13 19.39
CA ASP A 297 20.82 14.36 18.59
C ASP A 297 21.79 14.15 17.40
N PHE A 298 22.89 13.43 17.63
CA PHE A 298 23.77 12.99 16.56
C PHE A 298 23.02 12.16 15.52
N ILE A 299 22.23 11.16 15.94
CA ILE A 299 21.40 10.37 15.02
C ILE A 299 20.45 11.29 14.23
N LYS A 300 19.72 12.19 14.91
CA LYS A 300 18.77 13.12 14.28
C LYS A 300 19.40 14.00 13.20
N SER A 301 20.67 14.39 13.37
CA SER A 301 21.37 15.25 12.40
C SER A 301 21.48 14.62 11.01
N ASN A 302 21.68 13.30 10.93
CA ASN A 302 21.70 12.56 9.67
C ASN A 302 21.42 11.06 9.91
N PRO A 303 20.14 10.65 10.05
CA PRO A 303 19.80 9.30 10.52
C PRO A 303 20.35 8.19 9.64
N LYS A 304 20.24 8.35 8.31
CA LYS A 304 20.70 7.36 7.33
C LYS A 304 22.23 7.24 7.28
N LYS A 305 22.98 8.31 7.58
CA LYS A 305 24.45 8.26 7.62
C LYS A 305 24.99 7.75 8.94
N ASN A 306 24.31 8.10 10.04
CA ASN A 306 24.83 7.91 11.39
C ASN A 306 24.46 6.54 11.99
N SER A 307 23.47 5.83 11.43
CA SER A 307 23.11 4.46 11.81
C SER A 307 22.89 3.59 10.57
N ALA A 308 23.53 2.42 10.53
CA ALA A 308 23.31 1.43 9.48
C ALA A 308 21.87 0.87 9.50
N GLU A 309 21.32 0.70 10.69
CA GLU A 309 19.96 0.24 10.93
C GLU A 309 18.93 1.23 10.37
N LEU A 310 19.11 2.53 10.65
CA LEU A 310 18.22 3.58 10.13
C LEU A 310 18.44 3.86 8.65
N ASN A 311 19.67 3.70 8.12
CA ASN A 311 19.94 3.84 6.69
C ASN A 311 19.00 2.94 5.87
N THR A 312 18.92 1.68 6.27
CA THR A 312 18.13 0.67 5.57
C THR A 312 16.66 0.76 5.91
N PHE A 313 16.32 0.83 7.20
CA PHE A 313 14.94 0.93 7.64
C PHE A 313 14.21 2.12 7.03
N LEU A 314 14.79 3.33 7.12
CA LEU A 314 14.14 4.55 6.63
C LEU A 314 14.02 4.61 5.10
N ARG A 315 14.81 3.83 4.34
CA ARG A 315 14.62 3.69 2.89
C ARG A 315 13.42 2.81 2.57
N VAL A 316 13.23 1.72 3.33
CA VAL A 316 12.11 0.78 3.14
C VAL A 316 10.76 1.42 3.51
N VAL A 317 10.74 2.32 4.50
CA VAL A 317 9.50 2.90 5.03
C VAL A 317 9.23 4.35 4.64
N GLN A 318 10.02 4.94 3.73
CA GLN A 318 9.96 6.38 3.43
C GLN A 318 8.58 6.88 2.95
N ASP A 319 7.82 6.02 2.26
CA ASP A 319 6.51 6.34 1.69
C ASP A 319 5.33 5.77 2.52
N LYS A 320 5.60 5.42 3.79
CA LYS A 320 4.64 4.72 4.66
C LYS A 320 4.35 5.53 5.93
N GLU A 321 3.12 5.43 6.43
CA GLU A 321 2.72 6.11 7.67
C GLU A 321 3.33 5.41 8.92
N PRO A 322 4.11 6.10 9.76
CA PRO A 322 4.79 5.49 10.92
C PRO A 322 3.88 4.76 11.91
N LYS A 323 2.65 5.25 12.11
CA LYS A 323 1.66 4.63 13.01
C LYS A 323 1.25 3.20 12.63
N ASN A 324 1.50 2.80 11.37
CA ASN A 324 1.19 1.46 10.87
C ASN A 324 2.42 0.54 10.88
N ILE A 325 3.55 1.02 11.42
CA ILE A 325 4.81 0.31 11.45
C ILE A 325 5.21 0.06 12.91
N GLU A 326 5.40 -1.21 13.21
CA GLU A 326 5.92 -1.70 14.47
C GLU A 326 7.35 -2.19 14.25
N VAL A 327 8.24 -1.89 15.19
CA VAL A 327 9.66 -2.25 15.11
C VAL A 327 10.06 -3.07 16.33
N TYR A 328 10.76 -4.16 16.10
CA TYR A 328 11.36 -5.00 17.12
C TYR A 328 12.88 -4.94 17.00
N LEU A 329 13.53 -4.34 18.00
CA LEU A 329 14.99 -4.16 18.02
C LEU A 329 15.62 -5.29 18.84
N PHE A 330 16.56 -6.05 18.30
CA PHE A 330 17.27 -7.09 19.05
C PHE A 330 18.78 -6.99 18.90
N GLY A 331 19.51 -7.40 19.94
CA GLY A 331 20.96 -7.41 19.94
C GLY A 331 21.51 -8.20 21.13
N THR A 332 22.81 -8.09 21.35
CA THR A 332 23.51 -8.75 22.46
C THR A 332 23.32 -8.00 23.77
N ASN A 333 23.34 -8.71 24.89
CA ASN A 333 23.39 -8.11 26.22
C ASN A 333 24.81 -7.56 26.50
N THR A 334 25.12 -6.39 25.94
CA THR A 334 26.33 -5.61 26.23
C THR A 334 25.95 -4.14 26.38
N TYR A 335 26.64 -3.40 27.24
CA TYR A 335 26.34 -1.97 27.46
C TYR A 335 26.46 -1.14 26.18
N SER A 336 27.43 -1.46 25.30
CA SER A 336 27.57 -0.82 23.99
C SER A 336 26.39 -1.06 23.06
N ASN A 337 25.81 -2.27 23.06
CA ASN A 337 24.63 -2.57 22.26
C ASN A 337 23.38 -1.91 22.85
N GLU A 338 23.25 -1.97 24.17
CA GLU A 338 22.12 -1.37 24.89
C GLU A 338 22.05 0.14 24.68
N LEU A 339 23.21 0.81 24.68
CA LEU A 339 23.30 2.23 24.35
C LEU A 339 22.79 2.55 22.94
N CYS A 340 23.17 1.76 21.92
CA CYS A 340 22.62 1.88 20.57
C CYS A 340 21.11 1.66 20.55
N ARG A 341 20.64 0.61 21.25
CA ARG A 341 19.23 0.22 21.31
C ARG A 341 18.37 1.34 21.91
N VAL A 342 18.80 1.92 23.03
CA VAL A 342 18.13 3.05 23.70
C VAL A 342 18.12 4.28 22.80
N ALA A 343 19.22 4.59 22.12
CA ALA A 343 19.27 5.73 21.20
C ALA A 343 18.33 5.56 20.00
N LEU A 344 18.29 4.37 19.40
CA LEU A 344 17.35 4.02 18.32
C LEU A 344 15.90 4.06 18.79
N GLU A 345 15.62 3.50 19.96
CA GLU A 345 14.28 3.51 20.54
C GLU A 345 13.75 4.93 20.72
N LYS A 346 14.56 5.83 21.31
CA LYS A 346 14.19 7.25 21.48
C LYS A 346 13.91 7.90 20.12
N PHE A 347 14.83 7.77 19.16
CA PHE A 347 14.65 8.33 17.83
C PHE A 347 13.37 7.83 17.15
N LEU A 348 13.13 6.51 17.16
CA LEU A 348 11.97 5.94 16.47
C LEU A 348 10.65 6.32 17.15
N LYS A 349 10.58 6.33 18.50
CA LYS A 349 9.39 6.78 19.23
C LYS A 349 9.05 8.24 18.93
N GLU A 350 10.05 9.12 18.90
CA GLU A 350 9.86 10.53 18.54
C GLU A 350 9.37 10.73 17.09
N ASN A 351 9.66 9.79 16.20
CA ASN A 351 9.20 9.79 14.80
C ASN A 351 7.88 9.00 14.59
N GLY A 352 7.18 8.62 15.66
CA GLY A 352 5.84 8.04 15.60
C GLY A 352 5.77 6.53 15.33
N TYR A 353 6.89 5.81 15.45
CA TYR A 353 6.92 4.35 15.34
C TYR A 353 6.57 3.66 16.67
N THR A 354 5.91 2.51 16.60
CA THR A 354 5.66 1.67 17.78
C THR A 354 6.81 0.68 17.99
N ILE A 355 7.41 0.64 19.17
CA ILE A 355 8.61 -0.16 19.45
C ILE A 355 8.33 -1.28 20.45
N TYR A 356 8.82 -2.48 20.13
CA TYR A 356 8.88 -3.64 21.01
C TYR A 356 10.32 -3.98 21.35
N ILE A 357 10.55 -4.29 22.62
CA ILE A 357 11.88 -4.56 23.16
C ILE A 357 11.92 -6.02 23.66
N PRO A 358 12.95 -6.82 23.30
CA PRO A 358 13.12 -8.19 23.76
C PRO A 358 13.45 -8.32 25.24
N LYS A 359 13.39 -9.58 25.70
CA LYS A 359 14.29 -10.11 26.73
C LYS A 359 15.65 -10.38 26.06
N GLU A 360 16.70 -9.71 26.50
CA GLU A 360 18.04 -9.69 25.87
C GLU A 360 18.65 -11.09 25.63
N PHE A 361 19.54 -11.21 24.63
CA PHE A 361 20.28 -12.43 24.33
C PHE A 361 21.65 -12.40 25.03
N SER A 362 22.17 -13.55 25.49
CA SER A 362 23.44 -13.56 26.23
C SER A 362 24.53 -12.87 25.42
N GLY A 363 25.33 -12.06 26.09
CA GLY A 363 26.52 -11.46 25.50
C GLY A 363 27.66 -12.46 25.56
N TYR A 364 27.69 -13.46 24.67
CA TYR A 364 28.66 -14.58 24.66
C TYR A 364 30.16 -14.16 24.68
N PHE A 365 30.43 -12.87 24.50
CA PHE A 365 31.75 -12.25 24.66
C PHE A 365 32.21 -12.17 26.12
N TRP A 366 31.28 -12.15 27.08
CA TRP A 366 31.57 -12.18 28.50
C TRP A 366 32.06 -13.57 28.93
N GLU A 367 31.43 -14.62 28.42
CA GLU A 367 31.79 -16.01 28.69
C GLU A 367 33.20 -16.31 28.16
N ALA A 368 33.57 -15.79 26.97
CA ALA A 368 34.90 -15.92 26.41
C ALA A 368 36.01 -15.21 27.22
N GLN A 369 35.66 -14.23 28.05
CA GLN A 369 36.61 -13.53 28.92
C GLN A 369 36.72 -14.15 30.32
N ASN A 370 35.71 -14.93 30.75
CA ASN A 370 35.59 -15.40 32.13
C ASN A 370 35.57 -16.94 32.29
N TYR A 371 35.42 -17.70 31.20
CA TYR A 371 35.36 -19.16 31.19
C TYR A 371 36.31 -19.75 30.14
N ASP A 372 36.45 -21.09 30.16
CA ASP A 372 37.22 -21.77 29.14
C ASP A 372 36.59 -21.63 27.74
N GLU A 373 37.44 -21.70 26.71
CA GLU A 373 37.08 -21.46 25.32
C GLU A 373 35.99 -22.43 24.83
N LYS A 374 35.99 -23.67 25.33
CA LYS A 374 35.05 -24.71 24.92
C LYS A 374 33.63 -24.40 25.43
N PHE A 375 33.52 -23.97 26.68
CA PHE A 375 32.25 -23.53 27.28
C PHE A 375 31.70 -22.29 26.56
N ALA A 376 32.54 -21.30 26.26
CA ALA A 376 32.13 -20.10 25.53
C ALA A 376 31.59 -20.42 24.13
N ILE A 377 32.23 -21.36 23.40
CA ILE A 377 31.77 -21.82 22.09
C ILE A 377 30.41 -22.52 22.18
N ASP A 378 30.18 -23.36 23.20
CA ASP A 378 28.93 -24.10 23.35
C ASP A 378 27.76 -23.19 23.77
N GLU A 379 28.00 -22.23 24.67
CA GLU A 379 27.00 -21.20 25.00
C GLU A 379 26.66 -20.32 23.80
N PHE A 380 27.65 -19.93 23.01
CA PHE A 380 27.42 -19.20 21.76
C PHE A 380 26.47 -19.96 20.80
N LYS A 381 26.70 -21.26 20.58
CA LYS A 381 25.84 -22.10 19.70
C LYS A 381 24.41 -22.19 20.22
N LYS A 382 24.23 -22.42 21.52
CA LYS A 382 22.91 -22.44 22.17
C LYS A 382 22.21 -21.09 22.01
N GLY A 383 22.99 -20.04 22.15
CA GLY A 383 22.56 -18.67 21.99
C GLY A 383 21.97 -18.32 20.63
N ILE A 384 22.71 -18.63 19.57
CA ILE A 384 22.26 -18.42 18.19
C ILE A 384 21.02 -19.28 17.89
N SER A 385 20.96 -20.52 18.40
CA SER A 385 19.79 -21.39 18.24
C SER A 385 18.56 -20.81 18.93
N SER A 386 18.71 -20.34 20.18
CA SER A 386 17.64 -19.68 20.95
C SER A 386 17.15 -18.40 20.27
N LEU A 387 18.07 -17.62 19.69
CA LEU A 387 17.73 -16.45 18.88
C LEU A 387 16.86 -16.81 17.68
N LEU A 388 17.29 -17.78 16.89
CA LEU A 388 16.56 -18.24 15.71
C LEU A 388 15.12 -18.66 16.09
N ASP A 389 14.96 -19.48 17.13
CA ASP A 389 13.65 -19.95 17.58
C ASP A 389 12.73 -18.80 18.00
N LYS A 390 13.24 -17.82 18.76
CA LYS A 390 12.46 -16.65 19.19
C LYS A 390 12.04 -15.79 18.01
N LEU A 391 12.93 -15.56 17.04
CA LEU A 391 12.65 -14.78 15.83
C LEU A 391 11.56 -15.45 14.97
N ILE A 392 11.66 -16.77 14.78
CA ILE A 392 10.65 -17.58 14.08
C ILE A 392 9.29 -17.48 14.78
N TYR A 393 9.25 -17.66 16.11
CA TYR A 393 8.02 -17.58 16.89
C TYR A 393 7.38 -16.18 16.77
N LEU A 394 8.17 -15.12 16.91
CA LEU A 394 7.72 -13.74 16.83
C LEU A 394 7.11 -13.42 15.46
N ALA A 395 7.82 -13.77 14.38
CA ALA A 395 7.35 -13.54 13.01
C ALA A 395 6.04 -14.29 12.76
N ASN A 396 5.96 -15.58 13.10
CA ASN A 396 4.73 -16.35 12.94
C ASN A 396 3.55 -15.79 13.75
N ARG A 397 3.80 -15.32 14.98
CA ARG A 397 2.76 -14.67 15.79
C ARG A 397 2.25 -13.39 15.12
N LYS A 398 3.15 -12.52 14.67
CA LYS A 398 2.79 -11.25 14.03
C LYS A 398 2.07 -11.46 12.69
N LYS A 399 2.48 -12.47 11.90
CA LYS A 399 1.74 -12.84 10.68
C LYS A 399 0.32 -13.30 10.97
N LYS A 400 0.08 -14.05 12.06
CA LYS A 400 -1.28 -14.41 12.51
C LYS A 400 -2.11 -13.22 12.97
N GLU A 401 -1.47 -12.17 13.47
CA GLU A 401 -2.10 -10.88 13.80
C GLU A 401 -2.39 -10.02 12.55
N GLY A 402 -2.06 -10.49 11.34
CA GLY A 402 -2.30 -9.79 10.07
C GLY A 402 -1.16 -8.88 9.61
N TYR A 403 0.03 -8.97 10.22
CA TYR A 403 1.16 -8.11 9.86
C TYR A 403 1.95 -8.64 8.66
N LYS A 404 2.46 -7.71 7.82
CA LYS A 404 3.57 -8.01 6.93
C LYS A 404 4.87 -7.96 7.72
N VAL A 405 5.59 -9.07 7.79
CA VAL A 405 6.82 -9.16 8.57
C VAL A 405 8.03 -8.96 7.67
N TYR A 406 8.96 -8.13 8.15
CA TYR A 406 10.23 -7.84 7.51
C TYR A 406 11.39 -8.08 8.47
N PHE A 407 12.49 -8.63 7.96
CA PHE A 407 13.75 -8.80 8.67
C PHE A 407 14.81 -7.89 8.05
N ASN A 408 15.39 -7.03 8.86
CA ASN A 408 16.54 -6.21 8.50
C ASN A 408 17.82 -6.92 8.94
N SER A 409 18.55 -7.44 7.96
CA SER A 409 19.80 -8.20 8.16
C SER A 409 21.04 -7.36 7.84
N THR A 410 20.98 -6.04 8.03
CA THR A 410 22.10 -5.13 7.72
C THR A 410 23.07 -4.93 8.87
N GLY A 411 22.54 -4.67 10.08
CA GLY A 411 23.33 -4.35 11.25
C GLY A 411 23.57 -5.57 12.15
N GLY A 412 24.61 -5.51 12.99
CA GLY A 412 24.85 -6.51 14.04
C GLY A 412 25.97 -7.49 13.76
N PHE A 413 26.18 -8.41 14.70
CA PHE A 413 27.18 -9.46 14.61
C PHE A 413 26.81 -10.48 13.53
N LYS A 414 27.78 -10.97 12.73
CA LYS A 414 27.53 -11.82 11.55
C LYS A 414 26.62 -13.02 11.83
N ALA A 415 26.77 -13.67 12.99
CA ALA A 415 25.90 -14.80 13.33
C ALA A 415 24.44 -14.38 13.61
N HIS A 416 24.21 -13.19 14.17
CA HIS A 416 22.86 -12.63 14.33
C HIS A 416 22.25 -12.28 12.98
N VAL A 417 23.03 -11.71 12.06
CA VAL A 417 22.62 -11.43 10.68
C VAL A 417 22.18 -12.70 9.96
N ILE A 418 22.97 -13.78 10.07
CA ILE A 418 22.63 -15.08 9.49
C ILE A 418 21.35 -15.65 10.12
N ALA A 419 21.24 -15.66 11.46
CA ALA A 419 20.06 -16.15 12.16
C ALA A 419 18.80 -15.34 11.81
N SER A 420 18.93 -14.02 11.66
CA SER A 420 17.86 -13.10 11.26
C SER A 420 17.35 -13.41 9.85
N ALA A 421 18.27 -13.53 8.88
CA ALA A 421 17.91 -13.88 7.51
C ALA A 421 17.26 -15.27 7.44
N LEU A 422 17.84 -16.25 8.15
CA LEU A 422 17.31 -17.61 8.24
C LEU A 422 15.88 -17.64 8.80
N ALA A 423 15.62 -16.90 9.89
CA ALA A 423 14.28 -16.76 10.45
C ALA A 423 13.30 -16.15 9.43
N GLY A 424 13.73 -15.13 8.70
CA GLY A 424 12.93 -14.49 7.66
C GLY A 424 12.52 -15.48 6.58
N PHE A 425 13.48 -16.22 6.02
CA PHE A 425 13.18 -17.19 4.97
C PHE A 425 12.33 -18.37 5.46
N LEU A 426 12.62 -18.92 6.64
CA LEU A 426 11.84 -20.03 7.23
C LEU A 426 10.39 -19.64 7.53
N THR A 427 10.12 -18.36 7.75
CA THR A 427 8.77 -17.85 8.02
C THR A 427 8.10 -17.25 6.78
N ASN A 428 8.75 -17.30 5.61
CA ASN A 428 8.29 -16.62 4.39
C ASN A 428 8.00 -15.13 4.66
N SER A 429 8.94 -14.47 5.34
CA SER A 429 8.93 -13.04 5.62
C SER A 429 9.93 -12.35 4.69
N GLU A 430 9.72 -11.06 4.43
CA GLU A 430 10.64 -10.28 3.58
C GLU A 430 11.97 -10.10 4.30
N VAL A 431 13.10 -10.32 3.61
CA VAL A 431 14.44 -10.09 4.16
C VAL A 431 15.11 -9.02 3.33
N TYR A 432 15.59 -7.96 3.96
CA TYR A 432 16.28 -6.88 3.26
C TYR A 432 17.61 -6.52 3.93
N TYR A 433 18.54 -6.03 3.12
CA TYR A 433 19.87 -5.59 3.56
C TYR A 433 20.39 -4.41 2.74
N MET A 434 21.39 -3.68 3.26
CA MET A 434 22.12 -2.66 2.49
C MET A 434 23.13 -3.32 1.56
N ASN A 435 23.03 -3.07 0.27
CA ASN A 435 24.12 -3.36 -0.65
C ASN A 435 25.10 -2.17 -0.70
N GLU A 436 26.37 -2.40 -0.35
CA GLU A 436 27.38 -1.34 -0.29
C GLU A 436 27.82 -0.85 -1.68
N GLU A 437 27.77 -1.69 -2.72
CA GLU A 437 28.16 -1.34 -4.08
C GLU A 437 27.12 -0.45 -4.76
N PHE A 438 25.83 -0.79 -4.61
CA PHE A 438 24.72 -0.02 -5.20
C PHE A 438 24.24 1.12 -4.30
N ASN A 439 24.73 1.19 -3.05
CA ASN A 439 24.30 2.13 -2.02
C ASN A 439 22.76 2.18 -1.85
N ASP A 440 22.13 1.01 -1.94
CA ASP A 440 20.68 0.87 -1.86
C ASP A 440 20.24 -0.43 -1.18
N VAL A 441 18.97 -0.47 -0.79
CA VAL A 441 18.37 -1.62 -0.11
C VAL A 441 17.99 -2.68 -1.12
N VAL A 442 18.44 -3.92 -0.88
CA VAL A 442 18.09 -5.09 -1.68
C VAL A 442 17.21 -6.02 -0.85
N PHE A 443 16.09 -6.45 -1.43
CA PHE A 443 15.27 -7.53 -0.92
C PHE A 443 15.83 -8.86 -1.41
N LEU A 444 16.19 -9.74 -0.48
CA LEU A 444 16.68 -11.06 -0.82
C LEU A 444 15.52 -11.92 -1.33
N PRO A 445 15.71 -12.65 -2.44
CA PRO A 445 14.74 -13.66 -2.83
C PRO A 445 14.65 -14.74 -1.75
N ASN A 446 13.57 -15.50 -1.70
CA ASN A 446 13.46 -16.64 -0.79
C ASN A 446 14.54 -17.68 -1.14
N LEU A 447 15.58 -17.77 -0.30
CA LEU A 447 16.77 -18.60 -0.53
C LEU A 447 16.59 -20.06 -0.10
N PHE A 448 15.39 -20.46 0.33
CA PHE A 448 15.11 -21.82 0.80
C PHE A 448 14.26 -22.61 -0.18
N TYR A 449 14.61 -23.88 -0.30
CA TYR A 449 13.76 -24.86 -0.93
C TYR A 449 12.52 -25.10 -0.05
N LEU A 450 11.36 -24.65 -0.53
CA LEU A 450 10.08 -25.03 0.04
C LEU A 450 9.57 -26.22 -0.78
N PRO A 451 9.32 -27.39 -0.14
CA PRO A 451 8.80 -28.57 -0.83
C PRO A 451 7.45 -28.27 -1.46
N LYS A 452 7.17 -28.84 -2.64
CA LYS A 452 5.94 -28.57 -3.41
C LYS A 452 5.32 -29.85 -3.97
N GLY A 453 4.02 -29.79 -4.28
CA GLY A 453 3.30 -30.87 -4.93
C GLY A 453 3.46 -32.21 -4.22
N ARG A 454 4.06 -33.18 -4.92
CA ARG A 454 4.28 -34.55 -4.45
C ARG A 454 5.17 -34.64 -3.20
N GLU A 455 6.02 -33.66 -2.95
CA GLU A 455 6.86 -33.60 -1.74
C GLU A 455 6.03 -33.25 -0.51
N ILE A 456 5.05 -32.36 -0.66
CA ILE A 456 4.10 -32.05 0.41
C ILE A 456 3.21 -33.26 0.70
N GLU A 457 2.79 -34.00 -0.33
CA GLU A 457 2.07 -35.26 -0.16
C GLU A 457 2.89 -36.26 0.66
N LEU A 458 4.17 -36.47 0.29
CA LEU A 458 5.07 -37.37 1.00
C LEU A 458 5.29 -36.93 2.46
N LEU A 459 5.54 -35.64 2.70
CA LEU A 459 5.68 -35.12 4.06
C LEU A 459 4.40 -35.27 4.90
N ASN A 460 3.23 -35.15 4.28
CA ASN A 460 1.94 -35.40 4.95
C ASN A 460 1.75 -36.87 5.32
N ILE A 461 2.17 -37.80 4.46
CA ILE A 461 2.18 -39.23 4.77
C ILE A 461 3.09 -39.50 5.98
N LEU A 462 4.25 -38.84 6.05
CA LEU A 462 5.24 -39.00 7.13
C LEU A 462 4.94 -38.20 8.40
N LYS A 463 3.84 -37.43 8.43
CA LYS A 463 3.53 -36.42 9.47
C LYS A 463 3.48 -36.99 10.89
N ASN A 464 3.14 -38.28 11.03
CA ASN A 464 2.92 -38.93 12.33
C ASN A 464 4.22 -39.32 13.09
N LYS A 465 5.41 -38.94 12.58
CA LYS A 465 6.73 -39.15 13.20
C LYS A 465 7.13 -40.60 13.52
N GLU A 466 6.27 -41.58 13.33
CA GLU A 466 6.64 -42.99 13.45
C GLU A 466 7.47 -43.43 12.23
N PRO A 467 8.59 -44.16 12.44
CA PRO A 467 9.36 -44.72 11.34
C PRO A 467 8.50 -45.66 10.52
N ILE A 468 8.43 -45.43 9.20
CA ILE A 468 7.68 -46.32 8.31
C ILE A 468 8.48 -47.62 8.10
N SER A 469 7.78 -48.75 8.22
CA SER A 469 8.33 -50.10 8.13
C SER A 469 8.81 -50.46 6.71
N GLU A 470 9.66 -51.49 6.59
CA GLU A 470 10.40 -51.83 5.37
C GLU A 470 9.52 -52.09 4.13
N GLN A 471 8.33 -52.69 4.30
CA GLN A 471 7.42 -52.99 3.20
C GLN A 471 6.72 -51.74 2.66
N GLU A 472 6.29 -50.84 3.56
CA GLU A 472 5.66 -49.57 3.21
C GLU A 472 6.68 -48.56 2.67
N PHE A 473 7.91 -48.59 3.20
CA PHE A 473 9.03 -47.82 2.69
C PHE A 473 9.29 -48.14 1.21
N LYS A 474 9.38 -49.43 0.83
CA LYS A 474 9.61 -49.84 -0.58
C LYS A 474 8.54 -49.29 -1.51
N ASN A 475 7.28 -49.31 -1.10
CA ASN A 475 6.16 -48.77 -1.89
C ASN A 475 6.24 -47.24 -2.04
N LEU A 476 6.54 -46.53 -0.95
CA LEU A 476 6.67 -45.07 -0.98
C LEU A 476 7.91 -44.64 -1.78
N TYR A 477 9.04 -45.33 -1.60
CA TYR A 477 10.29 -45.05 -2.28
C TYR A 477 10.15 -45.20 -3.79
N ASN A 478 9.53 -46.28 -4.26
CA ASN A 478 9.24 -46.46 -5.69
C ASN A 478 8.29 -45.39 -6.24
N LYS A 479 7.33 -44.94 -5.42
CA LYS A 479 6.36 -43.92 -5.84
C LYS A 479 6.98 -42.51 -5.89
N TYR A 480 7.85 -42.15 -4.95
CA TYR A 480 8.32 -40.78 -4.72
C TYR A 480 9.86 -40.62 -4.81
N ASN A 481 10.55 -41.48 -5.58
CA ASN A 481 12.01 -41.60 -5.56
C ASN A 481 12.76 -40.25 -5.66
N ASP A 482 12.37 -39.39 -6.59
CA ASP A 482 13.01 -38.08 -6.78
C ASP A 482 12.77 -37.13 -5.59
N GLU A 483 11.58 -37.19 -5.01
CA GLU A 483 11.22 -36.43 -3.81
C GLU A 483 11.98 -36.92 -2.58
N PHE A 484 12.24 -38.24 -2.45
CA PHE A 484 13.06 -38.78 -1.37
C PHE A 484 14.47 -38.19 -1.40
N GLN A 485 15.12 -38.17 -2.56
CA GLN A 485 16.46 -37.61 -2.69
C GLN A 485 16.50 -36.12 -2.37
N ARG A 486 15.54 -35.34 -2.90
CA ARG A 486 15.47 -33.89 -2.64
C ARG A 486 15.16 -33.57 -1.18
N LEU A 487 14.15 -34.20 -0.60
CA LEU A 487 13.76 -33.96 0.79
C LEU A 487 14.88 -34.39 1.76
N SER A 488 15.60 -35.47 1.46
CA SER A 488 16.76 -35.93 2.24
C SER A 488 17.92 -34.94 2.14
N LEU A 489 18.25 -34.48 0.92
CA LEU A 489 19.29 -33.46 0.67
C LEU A 489 19.04 -32.17 1.47
N TYR A 490 17.78 -31.73 1.56
CA TYR A 490 17.40 -30.55 2.34
C TYR A 490 17.17 -30.84 3.84
N GLY A 491 17.38 -32.09 4.30
CA GLY A 491 17.27 -32.51 5.69
C GLY A 491 15.84 -32.49 6.24
N LEU A 492 14.83 -32.63 5.38
CA LEU A 492 13.42 -32.61 5.75
C LEU A 492 12.91 -34.00 6.14
N ILE A 493 13.57 -35.04 5.63
CA ILE A 493 13.38 -36.44 6.00
C ILE A 493 14.74 -37.04 6.29
N GLU A 494 14.74 -38.13 7.04
CA GLU A 494 15.91 -38.94 7.33
C GLU A 494 15.62 -40.36 6.87
N ILE A 495 16.58 -40.93 6.14
CA ILE A 495 16.52 -42.28 5.58
C ILE A 495 17.55 -43.10 6.34
N GLU A 496 17.13 -44.20 6.96
CA GLU A 496 18.05 -45.16 7.56
C GLU A 496 18.45 -46.19 6.51
N GLU A 497 19.75 -46.44 6.41
CA GLU A 497 20.36 -47.41 5.51
C GLU A 497 20.87 -48.61 6.31
N ASP A 498 20.78 -49.79 5.70
CA ASP A 498 21.30 -51.02 6.30
C ASP A 498 22.84 -51.11 6.17
N ILE A 499 23.42 -52.20 6.67
CA ILE A 499 24.87 -52.47 6.58
C ILE A 499 25.42 -52.59 5.15
N HIS A 500 24.55 -52.57 4.13
CA HIS A 500 24.87 -52.61 2.72
C HIS A 500 24.48 -51.32 1.99
N GLU A 501 24.27 -50.21 2.73
CA GLU A 501 23.87 -48.90 2.20
C GLU A 501 22.51 -48.93 1.48
N LYS A 502 21.65 -49.92 1.77
CA LYS A 502 20.30 -49.96 1.22
C LYS A 502 19.32 -49.25 2.14
N PRO A 503 18.57 -48.27 1.63
CA PRO A 503 17.61 -47.54 2.45
C PRO A 503 16.43 -48.48 2.79
N TYR A 504 16.06 -48.53 4.08
CA TYR A 504 15.03 -49.46 4.58
C TYR A 504 14.00 -48.82 5.51
N ARG A 505 14.25 -47.62 6.02
CA ARG A 505 13.30 -46.83 6.83
C ARG A 505 13.36 -45.35 6.48
N ILE A 506 12.25 -44.67 6.75
CA ILE A 506 12.14 -43.21 6.64
C ILE A 506 11.39 -42.62 7.83
N ARG A 507 11.81 -41.41 8.24
CA ARG A 507 11.03 -40.54 9.12
C ARG A 507 11.13 -39.07 8.68
N ILE A 508 10.10 -38.29 9.01
CA ILE A 508 10.18 -36.83 8.90
C ILE A 508 11.06 -36.26 10.01
N THR A 509 11.93 -35.30 9.69
CA THR A 509 12.73 -34.62 10.71
C THR A 509 11.89 -33.53 11.42
N ASN A 510 12.37 -33.01 12.55
CA ASN A 510 11.74 -31.85 13.19
C ASN A 510 11.70 -30.63 12.24
N LYS A 511 12.74 -30.48 11.40
CA LYS A 511 12.81 -29.45 10.35
C LYS A 511 11.74 -29.66 9.27
N GLY A 512 11.60 -30.89 8.75
CA GLY A 512 10.55 -31.23 7.79
C GLY A 512 9.15 -30.99 8.33
N HIS A 513 8.92 -31.34 9.60
CA HIS A 513 7.63 -31.12 10.25
C HIS A 513 7.31 -29.63 10.45
N PHE A 514 8.30 -28.83 10.83
CA PHE A 514 8.17 -27.38 10.94
C PHE A 514 7.83 -26.74 9.59
N ILE A 515 8.53 -27.12 8.51
CA ILE A 515 8.26 -26.62 7.16
C ILE A 515 6.87 -27.05 6.68
N LEU A 516 6.48 -28.31 6.88
CA LEU A 516 5.16 -28.81 6.50
C LEU A 516 4.03 -28.00 7.17
N LYS A 517 4.14 -27.79 8.49
CA LYS A 517 3.18 -26.99 9.26
C LYS A 517 3.12 -25.53 8.80
N THR A 518 4.28 -24.99 8.42
CA THR A 518 4.41 -23.63 7.89
C THR A 518 3.63 -23.54 6.57
N ILE A 519 3.84 -24.45 5.64
CA ILE A 519 3.12 -24.51 4.35
C ILE A 519 1.60 -24.68 4.54
N GLU A 520 1.17 -25.57 5.44
CA GLU A 520 -0.26 -25.79 5.75
C GLU A 520 -0.96 -24.51 6.26
N SER A 521 -0.24 -23.68 7.01
CA SER A 521 -0.80 -22.45 7.60
C SER A 521 -1.06 -21.31 6.60
N TYR A 522 -0.48 -21.37 5.39
CA TYR A 522 -0.59 -20.29 4.41
C TYR A 522 -1.74 -20.43 3.42
N GLY A 523 -2.45 -21.56 3.41
CA GLY A 523 -3.52 -21.83 2.44
C GLY A 523 -2.94 -22.03 1.04
N ARG A 524 -3.07 -23.27 0.53
CA ARG A 524 -2.67 -23.74 -0.82
C ARG A 524 -2.12 -22.66 -1.76
N LEU A 525 -0.78 -22.63 -1.90
CA LEU A 525 -0.10 -22.07 -3.07
C LEU A 525 -0.62 -22.72 -4.37
#